data_AF-A0A1V2PPA7-F1
#
_entry.id   AF-A0A1V2PPA7-F1
#
_cell.length_a   1.000
_cell.length_b   1.000
_cell.length_c   1.000
_cell.angle_alpha   90.00
_cell.angle_beta   90.00
_cell.angle_gamma   90.00
#
_symmetry.space_group_name_H-M   'P 1'
#
loop_
_entity.id
_entity.type
_entity.pdbx_description
1 polymer ?
#
loop_
_entity_poly.entity_id
_entity_poly.type
_entity_poly.pdbx_seq_one_letter_code
_entity_poly.pdbx_strand_id
1 'polypeptide(L)'
;MRTSKFRVAAVLAGVVAWTSLQSYGVSGAAGPTNAEFTYVSAVGDYVGGGDTQHVTSENGDFTVRSSAGSVEVMALYQRDGQLTFVNITLAAPRGQVITTGTYEGARRAAFREGNTPGIDVVAHGRGCSDVFGKFTVRHIGYGTNGAPASFVADFEQHCESPTAPVLRGSVAVRSV
;
A
#
# COMPACT_ATOMS: atom_id res chain seq x y z
N MET A 1 2.11 -2.68 91.73
CA MET A 1 2.58 -1.35 91.29
C MET A 1 3.30 -1.53 89.96
N ARG A 2 2.70 -1.04 88.88
CA ARG A 2 2.95 -1.45 87.49
C ARG A 2 3.62 -0.28 86.78
N THR A 3 4.88 -0.43 86.38
CA THR A 3 5.59 0.53 85.54
C THR A 3 6.37 -0.22 84.47
N SER A 4 5.84 -0.26 83.25
CA SER A 4 6.66 -0.55 82.07
C SER A 4 6.32 0.46 80.98
N LYS A 5 7.39 1.04 80.44
CA LYS A 5 7.42 2.17 79.52
C LYS A 5 7.14 1.65 78.11
N PHE A 6 6.21 2.28 77.40
CA PHE A 6 6.01 2.09 75.96
C PHE A 6 7.22 2.69 75.20
N ARG A 7 7.86 1.89 74.35
CA ARG A 7 8.79 2.38 73.32
C ARG A 7 8.13 2.14 71.96
N VAL A 8 7.76 3.22 71.29
CA VAL A 8 7.31 3.21 69.89
C VAL A 8 8.57 3.18 69.03
N ALA A 9 8.74 2.14 68.20
CA ALA A 9 9.75 2.10 67.15
C ALA A 9 9.07 2.51 65.83
N ALA A 10 9.48 3.64 65.27
CA ALA A 10 9.07 4.08 63.94
C ALA A 10 9.89 3.33 62.88
N VAL A 11 9.23 2.60 61.98
CA VAL A 11 9.84 2.03 60.78
C VAL A 11 9.52 2.97 59.63
N LEU A 12 10.53 3.69 59.15
CA LEU A 12 10.44 4.48 57.91
C LEU A 12 10.63 3.55 56.71
N ALA A 13 9.54 3.17 56.04
CA ALA A 13 9.59 2.54 54.74
C ALA A 13 9.71 3.63 53.66
N GLY A 14 10.93 3.85 53.16
CA GLY A 14 11.17 4.73 52.01
C GLY A 14 10.66 4.07 50.73
N VAL A 15 9.66 4.67 50.10
CA VAL A 15 9.13 4.25 48.79
C VAL A 15 10.12 4.67 47.71
N VAL A 16 10.73 3.70 47.01
CA VAL A 16 11.53 3.97 45.81
C VAL A 16 10.58 4.09 44.63
N ALA A 17 10.32 5.31 44.17
CA ALA A 17 9.53 5.57 42.99
C ALA A 17 10.40 5.34 41.73
N TRP A 18 10.15 4.25 41.01
CA TRP A 18 10.76 3.99 39.71
C TRP A 18 9.98 4.74 38.63
N THR A 19 10.52 5.84 38.12
CA THR A 19 10.00 6.47 36.91
C THR A 19 10.43 5.62 35.72
N SER A 20 9.52 4.75 35.24
CA SER A 20 9.74 4.05 33.97
C SER A 20 9.57 5.04 32.83
N LEU A 21 10.63 5.24 32.04
CA LEU A 21 10.50 5.76 30.69
C LEU A 21 9.80 4.68 29.86
N GLN A 22 8.49 4.83 29.67
CA GLN A 22 7.78 4.02 28.69
C GLN A 22 8.25 4.47 27.30
N SER A 23 9.07 3.64 26.68
CA SER A 23 9.34 3.73 25.26
C SER A 23 8.06 3.38 24.51
N TYR A 24 7.45 4.37 23.87
CA TYR A 24 6.47 4.12 22.83
C TYR A 24 7.24 3.59 21.62
N GLY A 25 7.28 2.27 21.47
CA GLY A 25 7.75 1.64 20.24
C GLY A 25 6.89 2.17 19.10
N VAL A 26 7.48 2.93 18.18
CA VAL A 26 6.84 3.19 16.88
C VAL A 26 6.88 1.85 16.16
N SER A 27 5.78 1.12 16.19
CA SER A 27 5.61 -0.07 15.36
C SER A 27 5.54 0.42 13.92
N GLY A 28 6.67 0.37 13.22
CA GLY A 28 6.68 0.50 11.77
C GLY A 28 5.93 -0.70 11.21
N ALA A 29 4.83 -0.47 10.49
CA ALA A 29 4.13 -1.54 9.81
C ALA A 29 5.14 -2.25 8.89
N ALA A 30 5.42 -3.53 9.16
CA ALA A 30 6.23 -4.33 8.26
C ALA A 30 5.51 -4.35 6.90
N GLY A 31 6.27 -4.12 5.82
CA GLY A 31 5.75 -4.27 4.46
C GLY A 31 5.22 -5.70 4.22
N PRO A 32 4.46 -5.91 3.13
CA PRO A 32 3.98 -7.25 2.80
C PRO A 32 5.15 -8.21 2.65
N THR A 33 5.04 -9.39 3.27
CA THR A 33 6.09 -10.43 3.25
C THR A 33 6.16 -11.16 1.91
N ASN A 34 5.11 -11.09 1.11
CA ASN A 34 5.07 -11.61 -0.25
C ASN A 34 4.33 -10.60 -1.15
N ALA A 35 5.07 -9.92 -2.01
CA ALA A 35 4.53 -8.98 -2.97
C ALA A 35 5.24 -9.09 -4.32
N GLU A 36 4.49 -8.79 -5.36
CA GLU A 36 4.94 -8.80 -6.75
C GLU A 36 4.23 -7.69 -7.53
N PHE A 37 4.99 -6.97 -8.35
CA PHE A 37 4.48 -6.05 -9.35
C PHE A 37 5.11 -6.41 -10.69
N THR A 38 4.28 -6.66 -11.69
CA THR A 38 4.72 -6.88 -13.07
C THR A 38 4.02 -5.95 -14.03
N TYR A 39 4.73 -5.56 -15.09
CA TYR A 39 4.09 -4.97 -16.26
C TYR A 39 4.83 -5.31 -17.55
N VAL A 40 4.09 -5.29 -18.65
CA VAL A 40 4.57 -5.30 -20.03
C VAL A 40 3.98 -4.06 -20.71
N SER A 41 4.87 -3.20 -21.21
CA SER A 41 4.52 -1.97 -21.92
C SER A 41 4.69 -2.18 -23.41
N ALA A 42 3.68 -1.80 -24.20
CA ALA A 42 3.80 -1.80 -25.65
C ALA A 42 4.77 -0.70 -26.12
N VAL A 43 5.43 -0.92 -27.26
CA VAL A 43 6.28 0.11 -27.87
C VAL A 43 5.44 1.38 -28.10
N GLY A 44 5.94 2.52 -27.60
CA GLY A 44 5.26 3.81 -27.67
C GLY A 44 4.33 4.13 -26.49
N ASP A 45 4.13 3.22 -25.53
CA ASP A 45 3.47 3.56 -24.27
C ASP A 45 4.36 4.51 -23.45
N TYR A 46 3.77 5.59 -22.93
CA TYR A 46 4.53 6.65 -22.28
C TYR A 46 5.13 6.21 -20.93
N VAL A 47 4.39 5.42 -20.14
CA VAL A 47 4.79 5.08 -18.77
C VAL A 47 5.90 4.04 -18.74
N GLY A 48 5.71 2.91 -19.42
CA GLY A 48 6.70 1.85 -19.47
C GLY A 48 7.73 2.04 -20.58
N GLY A 49 7.43 2.80 -21.64
CA GLY A 49 8.38 3.07 -22.73
C GLY A 49 8.69 1.84 -23.60
N GLY A 50 7.79 0.85 -23.66
CA GLY A 50 8.05 -0.42 -24.34
C GLY A 50 8.82 -1.45 -23.48
N ASP A 51 9.06 -1.15 -22.21
CA ASP A 51 9.80 -2.02 -21.30
C ASP A 51 8.91 -3.10 -20.63
N THR A 52 9.55 -4.12 -20.08
CA THR A 52 8.90 -5.12 -19.22
C THR A 52 9.58 -5.11 -17.86
N GLN A 53 8.78 -5.10 -16.80
CA GLN A 53 9.30 -5.10 -15.44
C GLN A 53 8.70 -6.18 -14.58
N HIS A 54 9.53 -6.71 -13.69
CA HIS A 54 9.13 -7.61 -12.61
C HIS A 54 9.88 -7.24 -11.33
N VAL A 55 9.12 -6.79 -10.33
CA VAL A 55 9.61 -6.51 -8.98
C VAL A 55 8.96 -7.49 -8.01
N THR A 56 9.74 -8.15 -7.18
CA THR A 56 9.29 -9.04 -6.09
C THR A 56 9.82 -8.52 -4.76
N SER A 57 9.30 -9.05 -3.65
CA SER A 57 9.87 -8.80 -2.32
C SER A 57 11.36 -9.21 -2.19
N GLU A 58 11.94 -9.94 -3.15
CA GLU A 58 13.37 -10.29 -3.15
C GLU A 58 14.26 -9.18 -3.70
N ASN A 59 13.73 -8.32 -4.58
CA ASN A 59 14.51 -7.30 -5.28
C ASN A 59 13.95 -5.87 -5.15
N GLY A 60 12.84 -5.69 -4.44
CA GLY A 60 12.23 -4.39 -4.20
C GLY A 60 11.52 -4.28 -2.86
N ASP A 61 11.48 -3.05 -2.36
CA ASP A 61 10.79 -2.67 -1.13
C ASP A 61 9.36 -2.23 -1.44
N PHE A 62 8.39 -2.98 -0.91
CA PHE A 62 6.97 -2.72 -1.16
C PHE A 62 6.35 -1.89 -0.04
N THR A 63 5.62 -0.86 -0.43
CA THR A 63 4.74 -0.08 0.44
C THR A 63 3.32 -0.18 -0.07
N VAL A 64 2.38 -0.47 0.83
CA VAL A 64 0.96 -0.57 0.51
C VAL A 64 0.22 0.47 1.33
N ARG A 65 -0.57 1.31 0.66
CA ARG A 65 -1.53 2.22 1.29
C ARG A 65 -2.90 1.84 0.81
N SER A 66 -3.84 1.66 1.73
CA SER A 66 -5.18 1.22 1.36
C SER A 66 -6.24 1.89 2.21
N SER A 67 -7.41 2.01 1.62
CA SER A 67 -8.65 2.44 2.25
C SER A 67 -9.75 1.46 1.85
N ALA A 68 -10.96 1.61 2.41
CA ALA A 68 -12.09 0.78 2.02
C ALA A 68 -12.36 0.82 0.50
N GLY A 69 -12.06 1.92 -0.20
CA GLY A 69 -12.35 2.09 -1.62
C GLY A 69 -11.15 2.09 -2.56
N SER A 70 -9.92 1.95 -2.05
CA SER A 70 -8.72 2.05 -2.89
C SER A 70 -7.53 1.28 -2.33
N VAL A 71 -6.68 0.80 -3.24
CA VAL A 71 -5.38 0.19 -2.94
C VAL A 71 -4.33 0.88 -3.78
N GLU A 72 -3.30 1.39 -3.12
CA GLU A 72 -2.08 1.90 -3.71
C GLU A 72 -0.92 0.96 -3.34
N VAL A 73 -0.20 0.47 -4.33
CA VAL A 73 0.99 -0.37 -4.15
C VAL A 73 2.16 0.31 -4.84
N MET A 74 3.21 0.56 -4.08
CA MET A 74 4.46 1.11 -4.56
C MET A 74 5.58 0.09 -4.33
N ALA A 75 6.45 -0.08 -5.31
CA ALA A 75 7.68 -0.83 -5.17
C ALA A 75 8.88 0.07 -5.52
N LEU A 76 9.83 0.18 -4.59
CA LEU A 76 11.13 0.81 -4.80
C LEU A 76 12.16 -0.27 -5.13
N TYR A 77 12.93 -0.12 -6.20
CA TYR A 77 13.87 -1.14 -6.65
C TYR A 77 14.99 -0.54 -7.51
N GLN A 78 16.03 -1.33 -7.78
CA GLN A 78 17.16 -0.91 -8.61
C GLN A 78 16.93 -1.30 -10.08
N ARG A 79 17.14 -0.36 -11.00
CA ARG A 79 17.16 -0.59 -12.45
C ARG A 79 18.37 0.12 -13.04
N ASP A 80 19.20 -0.59 -13.80
CA ASP A 80 20.42 -0.05 -14.42
C ASP A 80 21.35 0.68 -13.44
N GLY A 81 21.45 0.18 -12.21
CA GLY A 81 22.28 0.77 -11.14
C GLY A 81 21.72 2.06 -10.53
N GLN A 82 20.46 2.41 -10.84
CA GLN A 82 19.76 3.56 -10.26
C GLN A 82 18.51 3.13 -9.50
N LEU A 83 18.28 3.76 -8.35
CA LEU A 83 17.06 3.57 -7.59
C LEU A 83 15.89 4.19 -8.35
N THR A 84 14.83 3.43 -8.51
CA THR A 84 13.61 3.85 -9.20
C THR A 84 12.38 3.26 -8.51
N PHE A 85 11.19 3.56 -9.03
CA PHE A 85 9.96 3.05 -8.48
C PHE A 85 8.93 2.72 -9.55
N VAL A 86 7.99 1.86 -9.15
CA VAL A 86 6.71 1.67 -9.81
C VAL A 86 5.61 1.83 -8.77
N ASN A 87 4.51 2.48 -9.14
CA ASN A 87 3.34 2.70 -8.31
C ASN A 87 2.09 2.39 -9.12
N ILE A 88 1.12 1.74 -8.49
CA ILE A 88 -0.23 1.62 -9.00
C ILE A 88 -1.23 2.04 -7.94
N THR A 89 -2.21 2.84 -8.34
CA THR A 89 -3.43 3.08 -7.57
C THR A 89 -4.62 2.46 -8.29
N LEU A 90 -5.32 1.55 -7.63
CA LEU A 90 -6.60 0.99 -8.07
C LEU A 90 -7.70 1.41 -7.12
N ALA A 91 -8.82 1.86 -7.65
CA ALA A 91 -9.91 2.38 -6.83
C ALA A 91 -11.28 2.05 -7.39
N ALA A 92 -12.19 1.67 -6.49
CA ALA A 92 -13.61 1.61 -6.79
C ALA A 92 -14.17 3.02 -7.10
N PRO A 93 -15.38 3.11 -7.67
CA PRO A 93 -16.09 4.38 -7.75
C PRO A 93 -16.16 5.08 -6.39
N ARG A 94 -16.25 6.41 -6.40
CA ARG A 94 -16.19 7.19 -5.15
C ARG A 94 -17.31 6.79 -4.19
N GLY A 95 -16.96 6.63 -2.91
CA GLY A 95 -17.89 6.20 -1.87
C GLY A 95 -18.19 4.70 -1.85
N GLN A 96 -17.63 3.92 -2.77
CA GLN A 96 -17.79 2.47 -2.80
C GLN A 96 -16.59 1.75 -2.19
N VAL A 97 -16.86 0.56 -1.68
CA VAL A 97 -15.84 -0.37 -1.19
C VAL A 97 -15.28 -1.15 -2.39
N ILE A 98 -13.96 -1.31 -2.47
CA ILE A 98 -13.33 -2.08 -3.54
C ILE A 98 -13.50 -3.58 -3.28
N THR A 99 -14.26 -4.26 -4.11
CA THR A 99 -14.52 -5.70 -4.00
C THR A 99 -13.87 -6.46 -5.16
N THR A 100 -13.88 -7.79 -5.08
CA THR A 100 -13.51 -8.62 -6.23
C THR A 100 -14.42 -8.35 -7.42
N GLY A 101 -13.87 -8.43 -8.63
CA GLY A 101 -14.60 -8.15 -9.86
C GLY A 101 -13.82 -7.28 -10.84
N THR A 102 -14.44 -7.02 -11.98
CA THR A 102 -13.87 -6.22 -13.06
C THR A 102 -14.43 -4.80 -13.05
N TYR A 103 -13.52 -3.83 -13.14
CA TYR A 103 -13.77 -2.40 -13.14
C TYR A 103 -13.42 -1.85 -14.52
N GLU A 104 -14.43 -1.74 -15.36
CA GLU A 104 -14.30 -1.25 -16.74
C GLU A 104 -14.33 0.27 -16.81
N GLY A 105 -13.74 0.83 -17.87
CA GLY A 105 -13.79 2.27 -18.14
C GLY A 105 -13.13 3.12 -17.06
N ALA A 106 -12.11 2.59 -16.39
CA ALA A 106 -11.39 3.28 -15.35
C ALA A 106 -10.69 4.53 -15.90
N ARG A 107 -10.71 5.59 -15.08
CA ARG A 107 -10.06 6.88 -15.36
C ARG A 107 -9.00 7.17 -14.31
N ARG A 108 -8.30 8.29 -14.48
CA ARG A 108 -7.22 8.66 -13.57
C ARG A 108 -7.70 8.68 -12.14
N ALA A 109 -7.09 7.86 -11.28
CA ALA A 109 -7.65 7.55 -9.96
C ALA A 109 -7.99 8.79 -9.13
N ALA A 110 -7.13 9.81 -9.12
CA ALA A 110 -7.34 11.05 -8.37
C ALA A 110 -8.54 11.90 -8.87
N PHE A 111 -8.87 11.81 -10.16
CA PHE A 111 -9.88 12.63 -10.84
C PHE A 111 -11.12 11.84 -11.27
N ARG A 112 -11.26 10.58 -10.83
CA ARG A 112 -12.45 9.77 -11.12
C ARG A 112 -13.71 10.39 -10.52
N GLU A 113 -14.80 10.38 -11.28
CA GLU A 113 -16.08 10.98 -10.90
C GLU A 113 -17.24 10.00 -11.03
N GLY A 114 -18.33 10.28 -10.29
CA GLY A 114 -19.56 9.48 -10.33
C GLY A 114 -19.30 8.00 -10.09
N ASN A 115 -19.80 7.16 -10.99
CA ASN A 115 -19.67 5.71 -10.93
C ASN A 115 -18.42 5.16 -11.65
N THR A 116 -17.43 6.03 -11.92
CA THR A 116 -16.23 5.66 -12.69
C THR A 116 -15.14 5.12 -11.76
N PRO A 117 -14.57 3.93 -12.03
CA PRO A 117 -13.44 3.42 -11.26
C PRO A 117 -12.14 4.16 -11.59
N GLY A 118 -11.14 3.97 -10.73
CA GLY A 118 -9.85 4.64 -10.80
C GLY A 118 -8.69 3.69 -11.09
N ILE A 119 -7.85 4.05 -12.04
CA ILE A 119 -6.52 3.46 -12.25
C ILE A 119 -5.51 4.59 -12.46
N ASP A 120 -4.31 4.44 -11.90
CA ASP A 120 -3.17 5.31 -12.17
C ASP A 120 -1.88 4.49 -11.99
N VAL A 121 -1.13 4.28 -13.08
CA VAL A 121 0.18 3.63 -13.08
C VAL A 121 1.25 4.68 -13.32
N VAL A 122 2.21 4.75 -12.41
CA VAL A 122 3.41 5.60 -12.52
C VAL A 122 4.63 4.70 -12.45
N ALA A 123 5.54 4.81 -13.42
CA ALA A 123 6.78 4.05 -13.44
C ALA A 123 7.93 4.96 -13.86
N HIS A 124 9.08 4.84 -13.19
CA HIS A 124 10.30 5.58 -13.57
C HIS A 124 10.10 7.10 -13.67
N GLY A 125 9.25 7.68 -12.82
CA GLY A 125 8.91 9.10 -12.83
C GLY A 125 7.96 9.53 -13.96
N ARG A 126 7.41 8.59 -14.75
CA ARG A 126 6.46 8.84 -15.83
C ARG A 126 5.05 8.39 -15.42
N GLY A 127 4.06 9.24 -15.66
CA GLY A 127 2.64 9.01 -15.40
C GLY A 127 1.79 9.77 -16.41
N CYS A 128 0.53 9.36 -16.60
CA CYS A 128 -0.35 10.02 -17.57
C CYS A 128 -1.03 11.27 -16.98
N SER A 129 -1.38 12.23 -17.83
CA SER A 129 -2.31 13.32 -17.47
C SER A 129 -3.76 12.82 -17.54
N ASP A 130 -4.11 12.16 -18.64
CA ASP A 130 -5.36 11.44 -18.84
C ASP A 130 -5.13 9.93 -18.91
N VAL A 131 -6.04 9.17 -18.29
CA VAL A 131 -5.95 7.71 -18.17
C VAL A 131 -7.22 7.07 -18.70
N PHE A 132 -7.03 6.01 -19.48
CA PHE A 132 -8.08 5.09 -19.93
C PHE A 132 -7.64 3.68 -19.61
N GLY A 133 -8.48 2.88 -18.96
CA GLY A 133 -8.09 1.52 -18.63
C GLY A 133 -9.19 0.70 -17.99
N LYS A 134 -8.75 -0.44 -17.45
CA LYS A 134 -9.58 -1.35 -16.65
C LYS A 134 -8.70 -2.16 -15.72
N PHE A 135 -9.31 -2.71 -14.69
CA PHE A 135 -8.64 -3.67 -13.84
C PHE A 135 -9.60 -4.73 -13.33
N THR A 136 -9.07 -5.91 -13.01
CA THR A 136 -9.81 -7.00 -12.38
C THR A 136 -9.18 -7.31 -11.04
N VAL A 137 -9.95 -7.15 -9.97
CA VAL A 137 -9.56 -7.58 -8.63
C VAL A 137 -9.89 -9.07 -8.51
N ARG A 138 -8.86 -9.90 -8.52
CA ARG A 138 -8.98 -11.36 -8.38
C ARG A 138 -9.12 -11.79 -6.93
N HIS A 139 -8.50 -11.06 -6.02
CA HIS A 139 -8.55 -11.36 -4.59
C HIS A 139 -8.45 -10.07 -3.80
N ILE A 140 -9.26 -9.96 -2.74
CA ILE A 140 -9.10 -8.95 -1.71
C ILE A 140 -9.47 -9.52 -0.35
N GLY A 141 -8.54 -9.46 0.58
CA GLY A 141 -8.75 -9.81 1.98
C GLY A 141 -8.68 -8.54 2.82
N TYR A 142 -9.73 -8.27 3.59
CA TYR A 142 -9.81 -7.10 4.46
C TYR A 142 -9.28 -7.43 5.86
N GLY A 143 -8.47 -6.52 6.41
CA GLY A 143 -8.04 -6.56 7.81
C GLY A 143 -9.13 -6.09 8.77
N THR A 144 -8.86 -6.21 10.07
CA THR A 144 -9.77 -5.79 11.15
C THR A 144 -10.04 -4.28 11.17
N ASN A 145 -9.17 -3.49 10.56
CA ASN A 145 -9.33 -2.05 10.37
C ASN A 145 -10.19 -1.67 9.15
N GLY A 146 -10.73 -2.64 8.41
CA GLY A 146 -11.54 -2.41 7.22
C GLY A 146 -10.74 -1.98 5.98
N ALA A 147 -9.41 -2.09 6.03
CA ALA A 147 -8.53 -1.82 4.90
C ALA A 147 -8.04 -3.14 4.26
N PRO A 148 -7.82 -3.18 2.94
CA PRO A 148 -7.22 -4.32 2.26
C PRO A 148 -5.86 -4.71 2.87
N ALA A 149 -5.77 -5.94 3.36
CA ALA A 149 -4.58 -6.58 3.93
C ALA A 149 -3.93 -7.60 2.96
N SER A 150 -4.69 -8.11 1.99
CA SER A 150 -4.16 -8.84 0.85
C SER A 150 -4.95 -8.46 -0.40
N PHE A 151 -4.27 -8.40 -1.54
CA PHE A 151 -4.83 -7.85 -2.76
C PHE A 151 -4.13 -8.45 -3.98
N VAL A 152 -4.91 -8.89 -4.96
CA VAL A 152 -4.39 -9.37 -6.24
C VAL A 152 -5.25 -8.80 -7.34
N ALA A 153 -4.62 -8.12 -8.29
CA ALA A 153 -5.32 -7.54 -9.44
C ALA A 153 -4.48 -7.57 -10.70
N ASP A 154 -5.17 -7.63 -11.84
CA ASP A 154 -4.59 -7.43 -13.17
C ASP A 154 -5.16 -6.14 -13.74
N PHE A 155 -4.39 -5.45 -14.57
CA PHE A 155 -4.76 -4.13 -15.06
C PHE A 155 -4.27 -3.86 -16.49
N GLU A 156 -4.96 -2.95 -17.17
CA GLU A 156 -4.45 -2.28 -18.37
C GLU A 156 -4.68 -0.78 -18.30
N GLN A 157 -3.72 -0.02 -18.82
CA GLN A 157 -3.74 1.43 -18.89
C GLN A 157 -3.28 1.90 -20.27
N HIS A 158 -3.90 2.98 -20.74
CA HIS A 158 -3.52 3.78 -21.89
C HIS A 158 -3.42 5.24 -21.46
N CYS A 159 -2.33 5.91 -21.83
CA CYS A 159 -2.15 7.34 -21.56
C CYS A 159 -2.76 8.21 -22.65
N GLU A 160 -3.38 9.32 -22.25
CA GLU A 160 -3.88 10.43 -23.10
C GLU A 160 -5.00 10.09 -24.09
N SER A 161 -5.16 8.82 -24.51
CA SER A 161 -6.19 8.36 -25.44
C SER A 161 -6.53 6.89 -25.19
N PRO A 162 -7.80 6.46 -25.40
CA PRO A 162 -8.19 5.05 -25.28
C PRO A 162 -7.55 4.12 -26.32
N THR A 163 -6.95 4.68 -27.38
CA THR A 163 -6.27 3.90 -28.43
C THR A 163 -4.75 4.03 -28.38
N ALA A 164 -4.19 4.70 -27.37
CA ALA A 164 -2.74 4.78 -27.21
C ALA A 164 -2.14 3.38 -26.96
N PRO A 165 -0.83 3.16 -27.13
CA PRO A 165 -0.21 1.89 -26.79
C PRO A 165 -0.47 1.53 -25.32
N VAL A 166 -0.67 0.23 -25.07
CA VAL A 166 -1.13 -0.29 -23.77
C VAL A 166 0.02 -0.63 -22.84
N LEU A 167 -0.16 -0.39 -21.55
CA LEU A 167 0.59 -1.00 -20.46
C LEU A 167 -0.32 -2.01 -19.76
N ARG A 168 0.10 -3.28 -19.69
CA ARG A 168 -0.62 -4.33 -18.96
C ARG A 168 0.21 -4.85 -17.82
N GLY A 169 -0.40 -5.22 -16.71
CA GLY A 169 0.34 -5.75 -15.58
C GLY A 169 -0.51 -6.44 -14.56
N SER A 170 0.17 -6.89 -13.51
CA SER A 170 -0.47 -7.46 -12.33
C SER A 170 0.24 -7.01 -11.06
N VAL A 171 -0.52 -6.94 -9.99
CA VAL A 171 -0.02 -6.65 -8.66
C VAL A 171 -0.57 -7.70 -7.70
N ALA A 172 0.32 -8.26 -6.88
CA ALA A 172 -0.03 -9.18 -5.81
C ALA A 172 0.62 -8.71 -4.53
N VAL A 173 -0.18 -8.63 -3.47
CA VAL A 173 0.25 -8.31 -2.11
C VAL A 173 -0.43 -9.31 -1.20
N ARG A 174 0.36 -10.10 -0.50
CA ARG A 174 -0.12 -11.10 0.47
C ARG A 174 0.57 -10.80 1.79
N SER A 175 -0.23 -10.45 2.80
CA SER A 175 0.23 -10.44 4.18
C SER A 175 0.10 -11.86 4.73
N VAL A 176 1.14 -12.33 5.44
CA VAL A 176 1.14 -13.61 6.18
C VAL A 176 0.24 -13.56 7.40
#